data_AF-A0A7C8ZLM0-F1
#
_entry.id   AF-A0A7C8ZLM0-F1
#
_cell.length_a   1.000
_cell.length_b   1.000
_cell.length_c   1.000
_cell.angle_alpha   90.00
_cell.angle_beta   90.00
_cell.angle_gamma   90.00
#
_symmetry.space_group_name_H-M   'P 1'
#
loop_
_entity.id
_entity.type
_entity.pdbx_description
1 polymer ?
#
loop_
_entity_poly.entity_id
_entity_poly.type
_entity_poly.pdbx_seq_one_letter_code
_entity_poly.pdbx_strand_id
1 'polypeptide(L)'
;YSDMDIERDEECGICMEINSKIVLPYCNHVLCLKCYREWRTRSQSCPFCRDSLKRVKSGDLWVFTDSRDVVDMATLTKENLRRLFMCIEKLPLVIPDSLFDTYDAHLK
;
A
#
# COMPACT_ATOMS: atom_id res chain seq x y z
N TYR A 1 20.08 -14.38 9.87
CA TYR A 1 19.07 -14.64 8.84
C TYR A 1 19.66 -15.73 7.97
N SER A 2 19.00 -16.88 7.85
CA SER A 2 19.49 -17.99 7.01
C SER A 2 18.95 -17.86 5.59
N ASP A 3 19.62 -18.43 4.58
CA ASP A 3 19.13 -18.39 3.18
C ASP A 3 17.71 -18.96 3.04
N MET A 4 17.37 -19.94 3.88
CA MET A 4 16.04 -20.55 3.94
C MET A 4 14.96 -19.59 4.46
N ASP A 5 15.31 -18.64 5.33
CA ASP A 5 14.37 -17.60 5.78
C ASP A 5 14.13 -16.55 4.69
N ILE A 6 15.13 -16.29 3.83
CA ILE A 6 15.03 -15.35 2.71
C ILE A 6 14.09 -15.91 1.63
N GLU A 7 14.28 -17.16 1.23
CA GLU A 7 13.41 -17.83 0.24
C GLU A 7 11.94 -17.84 0.68
N ARG A 8 11.68 -18.17 1.96
CA ARG A 8 10.32 -18.18 2.53
C ARG A 8 9.67 -16.78 2.53
N ASP A 9 10.46 -15.73 2.74
CA ASP A 9 9.96 -14.35 2.72
C ASP A 9 9.70 -13.85 1.28
N GLU A 10 10.35 -14.45 0.28
CA GLU A 10 10.16 -14.13 -1.15
C GLU A 10 8.93 -14.82 -1.75
N GLU A 11 8.59 -16.01 -1.28
CA GLU A 11 7.47 -16.80 -1.77
C GLU A 11 6.09 -16.17 -1.48
N CYS A 12 5.11 -16.51 -2.32
CA CYS A 12 3.72 -16.25 -1.99
C CYS A 12 3.21 -17.29 -0.99
N GLY A 13 2.73 -16.86 0.18
CA GLY A 13 2.19 -17.75 1.23
C GLY A 13 0.89 -18.52 0.89
N ILE A 14 0.49 -18.58 -0.38
CA ILE A 14 -0.65 -19.39 -0.87
C ILE A 14 -0.14 -20.48 -1.82
N CYS A 15 0.60 -20.11 -2.87
CA CYS A 15 1.12 -21.08 -3.84
C CYS A 15 2.54 -21.57 -3.56
N MET A 16 3.26 -20.95 -2.61
CA MET A 16 4.67 -21.23 -2.29
C MET A 16 5.62 -21.08 -3.49
N GLU A 17 5.30 -20.14 -4.39
CA GLU A 17 6.10 -19.88 -5.58
C GLU A 17 6.64 -18.45 -5.52
N ILE A 18 7.88 -18.26 -5.98
CA ILE A 18 8.52 -16.94 -6.12
C ILE A 18 7.88 -16.21 -7.30
N ASN A 19 7.01 -15.25 -7.01
CA ASN A 19 6.32 -14.42 -8.00
C ASN A 19 6.32 -12.97 -7.59
N SER A 20 6.12 -12.05 -8.53
CA SER A 20 5.79 -10.66 -8.20
C SER A 20 4.56 -10.60 -7.29
N LYS A 21 4.72 -9.95 -6.14
CA LYS A 21 3.70 -9.87 -5.10
C LYS A 21 2.95 -8.54 -5.18
N ILE A 22 1.74 -8.55 -4.66
CA ILE A 22 0.95 -7.36 -4.40
C ILE A 22 0.64 -7.27 -2.92
N VAL A 23 0.46 -6.04 -2.45
CA VAL A 23 0.00 -5.73 -1.10
C VAL A 23 -1.48 -5.35 -1.17
N LEU A 24 -2.30 -5.99 -0.34
CA LEU A 24 -3.70 -5.65 -0.21
C LEU A 24 -3.85 -4.33 0.56
N PRO A 25 -4.67 -3.39 0.05
CA PRO A 25 -4.98 -2.18 0.80
C PRO A 25 -5.73 -2.55 2.08
N TYR A 26 -5.65 -1.68 3.09
CA TYR A 26 -6.33 -1.78 4.39
C TYR A 26 -5.77 -2.81 5.38
N CYS A 27 -5.25 -3.95 4.92
CA CYS A 27 -4.71 -5.01 5.81
C CYS A 27 -3.23 -5.31 5.60
N ASN A 28 -2.59 -4.73 4.58
CA ASN A 28 -1.16 -4.86 4.25
C ASN A 28 -0.65 -6.30 4.03
N HIS A 29 -1.54 -7.28 3.90
CA HIS A 29 -1.14 -8.65 3.60
C HIS A 29 -0.66 -8.77 2.15
N VAL A 30 0.29 -9.67 1.94
CA VAL A 30 1.04 -9.81 0.69
C VAL A 30 0.77 -11.16 0.05
N LEU A 31 0.49 -11.18 -1.25
CA LEU A 31 0.28 -12.40 -2.06
C LEU A 31 0.56 -12.11 -3.54
N CYS A 32 0.78 -13.15 -4.35
CA CYS A 32 0.96 -12.94 -5.78
C CYS A 32 -0.36 -12.56 -6.48
N LEU A 33 -0.24 -11.84 -7.60
CA LEU A 33 -1.40 -11.36 -8.36
C LEU A 33 -2.31 -12.50 -8.85
N LYS A 34 -1.72 -13.66 -9.18
CA LYS A 34 -2.46 -14.86 -9.60
C LYS A 34 -3.36 -15.37 -8.46
N CYS A 35 -2.79 -15.63 -7.29
CA CYS A 35 -3.55 -16.10 -6.13
C CYS A 35 -4.60 -15.08 -5.69
N TYR A 36 -4.31 -13.77 -5.75
CA TYR A 36 -5.32 -12.75 -5.49
C TYR A 36 -6.51 -12.83 -6.45
N ARG A 37 -6.26 -12.92 -7.76
CA ARG A 37 -7.33 -13.00 -8.77
C ARG A 37 -8.18 -14.24 -8.59
N GLU A 38 -7.54 -15.40 -8.40
CA GLU A 38 -8.24 -16.67 -8.16
C GLU A 38 -9.07 -16.61 -6.88
N TRP A 39 -8.47 -16.16 -5.77
CA TRP A 39 -9.17 -16.05 -4.49
C TRP A 39 -10.37 -15.12 -4.56
N ARG A 40 -10.23 -13.97 -5.24
CA ARG A 40 -11.29 -12.98 -5.40
C ARG A 40 -12.51 -13.51 -6.15
N THR A 41 -12.37 -14.55 -6.97
CA THR A 41 -13.52 -15.22 -7.60
C THR A 41 -14.37 -16.02 -6.60
N ARG A 42 -13.78 -16.41 -5.46
CA ARG A 42 -14.40 -17.25 -4.42
C ARG A 42 -14.83 -16.45 -3.19
N SER A 43 -14.05 -15.45 -2.79
CA SER A 43 -14.33 -14.61 -1.62
C SER A 43 -13.87 -13.17 -1.82
N GLN A 44 -14.63 -12.22 -1.30
CA GLN A 44 -14.25 -10.81 -1.21
C GLN A 44 -13.70 -10.46 0.18
N SER A 45 -12.89 -11.34 0.75
CA SER A 45 -12.16 -11.13 2.01
C SER A 45 -10.68 -11.42 1.82
N CYS A 46 -9.81 -10.83 2.64
CA CYS A 46 -8.40 -11.21 2.69
C CYS A 46 -8.28 -12.71 3.05
N PRO A 47 -7.47 -13.51 2.34
CA PRO A 47 -7.30 -14.93 2.66
C PRO A 47 -6.59 -15.16 4.00
N PHE A 48 -5.87 -14.15 4.51
CA PHE A 48 -5.09 -14.25 5.74
C PHE A 48 -5.85 -13.76 6.97
N CYS A 49 -6.40 -12.54 6.94
CA CYS A 49 -7.07 -11.91 8.09
C CYS A 49 -8.59 -11.76 7.96
N ARG A 50 -9.17 -12.12 6.80
CA ARG A 50 -10.61 -11.97 6.48
C ARG A 50 -11.16 -10.55 6.41
N ASP A 51 -10.30 -9.52 6.45
CA ASP A 51 -10.72 -8.14 6.18
C ASP A 51 -11.40 -7.99 4.82
N SER A 52 -12.37 -7.07 4.72
CA SER A 52 -13.20 -6.95 3.53
C SER A 52 -12.44 -6.37 2.33
N LEU A 53 -12.57 -7.02 1.17
CA LEU A 53 -12.05 -6.57 -0.13
C LEU A 53 -13.14 -6.03 -1.07
N LYS A 54 -14.37 -5.88 -0.58
CA LYS A 54 -15.53 -5.48 -1.42
C LYS A 54 -15.32 -4.15 -2.15
N ARG A 55 -14.58 -3.21 -1.54
CA ARG A 55 -14.33 -1.86 -2.08
C ARG A 55 -13.01 -1.73 -2.84
N VAL A 56 -12.22 -2.80 -2.92
CA VAL A 56 -10.89 -2.80 -3.54
C VAL A 56 -11.01 -2.88 -5.06
N LYS A 57 -10.45 -1.91 -5.77
CA LYS A 57 -10.31 -1.91 -7.24
C LYS A 57 -8.89 -2.33 -7.63
N SER A 58 -8.66 -2.59 -8.92
CA SER A 58 -7.33 -2.94 -9.43
C SER A 58 -6.28 -1.85 -9.16
N GLY A 59 -6.68 -0.58 -9.21
CA GLY A 59 -5.79 0.55 -8.91
C GLY A 59 -5.46 0.72 -7.42
N ASP A 60 -6.17 0.03 -6.53
CA ASP A 60 -5.91 0.10 -5.09
C ASP A 60 -4.86 -0.95 -4.65
N LEU A 61 -4.40 -1.81 -5.55
CA LEU A 61 -3.41 -2.85 -5.27
C LEU A 61 -2.00 -2.30 -5.47
N TRP A 62 -1.12 -2.54 -4.50
CA TRP A 62 0.23 -1.98 -4.53
C TRP A 62 1.19 -3.08 -4.95
N VAL A 63 2.09 -2.78 -5.89
CA VAL A 63 3.14 -3.72 -6.27
C VAL A 63 4.14 -3.79 -5.12
N PHE A 64 4.39 -4.99 -4.60
CA PHE A 64 5.45 -5.21 -3.63
C PHE A 64 6.77 -5.23 -4.39
N THR A 65 7.61 -4.24 -4.13
CA THR A 65 8.95 -4.14 -4.74
C THR A 65 9.94 -4.82 -3.82
N ASP A 66 10.67 -5.80 -4.35
CA ASP A 66 11.76 -6.46 -3.62
C ASP A 66 13.13 -5.96 -4.09
N SER A 67 14.19 -6.44 -3.45
CA SER A 67 15.57 -6.01 -3.75
C SER A 67 16.01 -6.32 -5.19
N ARG A 68 15.37 -7.29 -5.86
CA ARG A 68 15.65 -7.67 -7.25
C ARG A 68 14.99 -6.72 -8.25
N ASP A 69 13.90 -6.07 -7.84
CA ASP A 69 13.21 -5.07 -8.66
C ASP A 69 13.94 -3.71 -8.68
N VAL A 70 14.87 -3.48 -7.76
CA VAL A 70 15.56 -2.20 -7.59
C VAL A 70 16.95 -2.22 -8.24
N VAL A 71 17.08 -1.49 -9.35
CA VAL A 71 18.38 -1.34 -10.06
C VAL A 71 19.36 -0.45 -9.29
N ASP A 72 18.86 0.65 -8.71
CA ASP A 72 19.67 1.60 -7.92
C ASP A 72 18.83 2.24 -6.80
N MET A 73 19.22 1.98 -5.55
CA MET A 73 18.56 2.53 -4.36
C MET A 73 18.65 4.06 -4.29
N ALA A 74 19.73 4.66 -4.79
CA ALA A 74 19.89 6.11 -4.78
C ALA A 74 18.88 6.78 -5.72
N THR A 75 18.74 6.25 -6.94
CA THR A 75 17.74 6.71 -7.92
C THR A 75 16.32 6.49 -7.41
N LEU A 76 16.00 5.33 -6.83
CA LEU A 76 14.69 5.05 -6.26
C LEU A 76 14.34 6.05 -5.15
N THR A 77 15.26 6.28 -4.22
CA THR A 77 15.07 7.24 -3.11
C THR A 77 14.84 8.65 -3.64
N LYS A 78 15.64 9.09 -4.61
CA LYS A 78 15.52 10.41 -5.24
C LYS A 78 14.15 10.60 -5.90
N GLU A 79 13.68 9.60 -6.66
CA GLU A 79 12.38 9.66 -7.34
C GLU A 79 11.21 9.60 -6.34
N ASN A 80 11.31 8.78 -5.29
CA ASN A 80 10.31 8.73 -4.23
C ASN A 80 10.18 10.07 -3.50
N LEU A 81 11.30 10.71 -3.15
CA LEU A 81 11.30 12.05 -2.56
C LEU A 81 10.66 13.07 -3.49
N ARG A 82 11.00 13.05 -4.77
CA ARG A 82 10.40 13.95 -5.77
C ARG A 82 8.88 13.81 -5.80
N ARG A 83 8.35 12.58 -5.86
CA ARG A 83 6.91 12.32 -5.86
C ARG A 83 6.25 12.74 -4.56
N LEU A 84 6.89 12.50 -3.41
CA LEU A 84 6.39 12.92 -2.11
C LEU A 84 6.22 14.44 -2.05
N PHE A 85 7.25 15.21 -2.42
CA PHE A 85 7.16 16.67 -2.44
C PHE A 85 6.06 17.17 -3.39
N MET A 86 5.97 16.61 -4.59
CA MET A 86 4.90 16.95 -5.54
C MET A 86 3.49 16.64 -5.00
N CYS A 87 3.33 15.57 -4.22
CA CYS A 87 2.07 15.27 -3.57
C CYS A 87 1.75 16.31 -2.49
N ILE A 88 2.71 16.61 -1.61
CA ILE A 88 2.55 17.60 -0.53
C ILE A 88 2.13 18.97 -1.09
N GLU A 89 2.78 19.43 -2.16
CA GLU A 89 2.45 20.70 -2.82
C GLU A 89 1.04 20.75 -3.41
N LYS A 90 0.47 19.59 -3.77
CA LYS A 90 -0.87 19.47 -4.35
C LYS A 90 -1.96 19.20 -3.32
N LEU A 91 -1.61 19.02 -2.04
CA LEU A 91 -2.61 18.81 -1.01
C LEU A 91 -3.43 20.09 -0.82
N PRO A 92 -4.77 19.98 -0.70
CA PRO A 92 -5.60 21.14 -0.40
C PRO A 92 -5.21 21.70 0.98
N LEU A 93 -5.20 23.03 1.10
CA LEU A 93 -5.05 23.69 2.38
C LEU A 93 -6.24 23.34 3.26
N VAL A 94 -6.00 22.60 4.34
CA VAL A 94 -7.01 22.33 5.38
C VAL A 94 -6.89 23.45 6.41
N ILE A 95 -7.77 24.46 6.31
CA ILE A 95 -7.92 25.48 7.35
C ILE A 95 -8.94 24.93 8.36
N PRO A 96 -8.58 24.73 9.65
CA PRO A 96 -9.54 24.30 10.66
C PRO A 96 -10.64 25.35 10.86
N ASP A 97 -11.91 24.92 10.88
CA ASP A 97 -13.08 25.80 11.07
C ASP A 97 -13.06 26.59 12.39
N SER A 98 -12.28 26.13 13.39
CA SER A 98 -12.16 26.76 14.71
C SER A 98 -11.55 28.17 14.72
N LEU A 99 -11.01 28.64 13.60
CA LEU A 99 -10.51 30.02 13.47
C LEU A 99 -11.63 31.05 13.24
N PHE A 100 -12.84 30.62 12.85
CA PHE A 100 -13.97 31.52 12.67
C PHE A 100 -14.79 31.73 13.96
N ASP A 101 -14.82 30.74 14.87
CA ASP A 101 -15.54 30.84 16.14
C ASP A 101 -14.90 31.83 17.13
N THR A 102 -13.58 32.03 17.04
CA THR A 102 -12.88 32.98 17.94
C THR A 102 -13.10 34.43 17.55
N TYR A 103 -13.41 34.74 16.29
CA TYR A 103 -13.64 36.13 15.87
C TYR A 103 -15.02 36.66 16.29
N ASP A 104 -16.03 35.78 16.34
CA ASP A 104 -17.41 36.16 16.68
C ASP A 104 -17.62 36.32 18.21
N ALA A 105 -16.72 35.75 19.02
CA ALA A 105 -16.72 35.91 20.48
C ALA A 105 -16.18 37.29 20.95
N HIS A 106 -15.47 38.02 20.08
CA HIS A 106 -14.89 39.33 20.39
C HIS A 106 -15.73 40.53 19.92
N LEU A 107 -16.92 40.28 19.37
CA LEU A 107 -17.86 41.30 18.87
C LEU A 107 -19.17 41.39 19.69
N LYS A 108 -19.24 40.79 20.88
CA LYS A 108 -20.36 40.93 21.82
C LYS A 108 -20.00 41.71 23.07
#